data_AF-A0A952TPZ0-F1
#
_entry.id   AF-A0A952TPZ0-F1
#
_cell.length_a   1.000
_cell.length_b   1.000
_cell.length_c   1.000
_cell.angle_alpha   90.00
_cell.angle_beta   90.00
_cell.angle_gamma   90.00
#
_symmetry.space_group_name_H-M   'P 1'
#
loop_
_entity.id
_entity.type
_entity.pdbx_description
1 polymer ?
#
loop_
_entity_poly.entity_id
_entity_poly.type
_entity_poly.pdbx_seq_one_letter_code
_entity_poly.pdbx_strand_id
1 'polypeptide(L)'
;MGMLDRYRKTGGFLQLAVLLETSPASKQEKFLSLIREESPKWESELKKRLLSFERVLNWNPEHLGDIWPRLPDKVVATAVWNLPPPLKEKFMASISVALKRRLDEAATMNAPTDGEILGCRLKILQEIRTMTTNGMMRMDKLDPELVIPDGIEGELNDNPFSAPSALEKQVLATPEPSAAAGASPGTSPAAIQLVEEMKELRRKLLSAAAEIQTLKSENQSMKERLEQIKKIA
;
A
#
# COMPACT_ATOMS: atom_id res chain seq x y z
N MET A 1 18.99 14.13 -6.15
CA MET A 1 17.69 13.49 -5.86
C MET A 1 17.99 12.13 -5.32
N GLY A 2 17.65 11.90 -4.05
CA GLY A 2 17.79 10.60 -3.40
C GLY A 2 16.77 9.61 -3.96
N MET A 3 17.04 8.32 -3.80
CA MET A 3 16.13 7.24 -4.20
C MET A 3 14.77 7.38 -3.51
N LEU A 4 14.75 7.83 -2.25
CA LEU A 4 13.53 8.02 -1.48
C LEU A 4 12.65 9.18 -1.95
N ASP A 5 13.19 10.17 -2.66
CA ASP A 5 12.45 11.40 -3.03
C ASP A 5 11.15 11.09 -3.79
N ARG A 6 11.15 10.01 -4.59
CA ARG A 6 9.96 9.57 -5.34
C ARG A 6 8.86 8.96 -4.46
N TYR A 7 9.23 8.45 -3.28
CA TYR A 7 8.33 7.75 -2.35
C TYR A 7 7.88 8.61 -1.18
N ARG A 8 8.39 9.83 -1.04
CA ARG A 8 7.99 10.77 0.02
C ARG A 8 6.57 11.34 -0.14
N LYS A 9 5.93 11.10 -1.29
CA LYS A 9 4.56 11.51 -1.58
C LYS A 9 3.57 10.55 -0.91
N THR A 10 2.35 11.00 -0.66
CA THR A 10 1.27 10.16 -0.11
C THR A 10 1.08 8.88 -0.91
N GLY A 11 1.11 7.73 -0.23
CA GLY A 11 1.01 6.40 -0.84
C GLY A 11 2.32 5.86 -1.41
N GLY A 12 3.39 6.66 -1.39
CA GLY A 12 4.72 6.27 -1.83
C GLY A 12 5.37 5.23 -0.90
N PHE A 13 5.02 5.23 0.40
CA PHE A 13 5.47 4.19 1.32
C PHE A 13 4.92 2.81 0.93
N LEU A 14 3.62 2.73 0.61
CA LEU A 14 3.01 1.49 0.15
C LEU A 14 3.62 1.02 -1.18
N GLN A 15 3.86 1.94 -2.12
CA GLN A 15 4.54 1.61 -3.38
C GLN A 15 5.95 1.06 -3.14
N LEU A 16 6.69 1.64 -2.20
CA LEU A 16 8.02 1.17 -1.83
C LEU A 16 7.98 -0.19 -1.12
N ALA A 17 7.02 -0.39 -0.22
CA ALA A 17 6.80 -1.67 0.46
C ALA A 17 6.49 -2.78 -0.56
N VAL A 18 5.54 -2.55 -1.47
CA VAL A 18 5.20 -3.51 -2.53
C VAL A 18 6.40 -3.78 -3.44
N LEU A 19 7.19 -2.77 -3.79
CA LEU A 19 8.40 -2.95 -4.59
C LEU A 19 9.44 -3.83 -3.87
N LEU A 20 9.64 -3.61 -2.57
CA LEU A 20 10.56 -4.39 -1.75
C LEU A 20 10.07 -5.83 -1.58
N GLU A 21 8.77 -6.03 -1.36
CA GLU A 21 8.14 -7.35 -1.25
C GLU A 21 8.22 -8.16 -2.53
N THR A 22 8.23 -7.49 -3.69
CA THR A 22 8.24 -8.12 -5.01
C THR A 22 9.63 -8.19 -5.65
N SER A 23 10.65 -7.70 -4.93
CA SER A 23 12.05 -7.75 -5.36
C SER A 23 12.73 -9.05 -4.87
N PRO A 24 13.66 -9.62 -5.64
CA PRO A 24 14.54 -10.69 -5.17
C PRO A 24 15.34 -10.25 -3.94
N ALA A 25 15.63 -11.17 -3.02
CA ALA A 25 16.32 -10.90 -1.75
C ALA A 25 17.59 -10.05 -1.92
N SER A 26 18.46 -10.38 -2.88
CA SER A 26 19.70 -9.61 -3.12
C SER A 26 19.46 -8.16 -3.57
N LYS A 27 18.34 -7.87 -4.24
CA LYS A 27 17.95 -6.49 -4.60
C LYS A 27 17.28 -5.80 -3.43
N GLN A 28 16.45 -6.51 -2.69
CA GLN A 28 15.78 -6.01 -1.49
C GLN A 28 16.80 -5.54 -0.44
N GLU A 29 17.83 -6.34 -0.16
CA GLU A 29 18.91 -5.96 0.76
C GLU A 29 19.66 -4.71 0.31
N LYS A 30 20.00 -4.62 -0.98
CA LYS A 30 20.64 -3.42 -1.56
C LYS A 30 19.75 -2.19 -1.41
N PHE A 31 18.45 -2.31 -1.70
CA PHE A 31 17.52 -1.21 -1.52
C PHE A 31 17.40 -0.80 -0.05
N LEU A 32 17.29 -1.75 0.88
CA LEU A 32 17.24 -1.45 2.31
C LEU A 32 18.52 -0.78 2.82
N SER A 33 19.70 -1.18 2.32
CA SER A 33 20.97 -0.52 2.65
C SER A 33 21.00 0.93 2.16
N LEU A 34 20.57 1.19 0.92
CA LEU A 34 20.47 2.55 0.37
C LEU A 34 19.47 3.40 1.14
N ILE A 35 18.31 2.84 1.48
CA ILE A 35 17.29 3.52 2.27
C ILE A 35 17.82 3.82 3.67
N ARG A 36 18.61 2.92 4.28
CA ARG A 36 19.24 3.14 5.58
C ARG A 36 20.23 4.30 5.54
N GLU A 37 21.03 4.40 4.48
CA GLU A 37 21.98 5.52 4.28
C GLU A 37 21.24 6.86 4.15
N GLU A 38 20.09 6.89 3.47
CA GLU A 38 19.30 8.11 3.30
C GLU A 38 18.44 8.45 4.54
N SER A 39 17.78 7.47 5.14
CA SER A 39 16.94 7.62 6.33
C SER A 39 16.75 6.30 7.09
N PRO A 40 17.44 6.14 8.24
CA PRO A 40 17.30 4.96 9.10
C PRO A 40 15.87 4.74 9.61
N LYS A 41 15.09 5.82 9.77
CA LYS A 41 13.68 5.75 10.20
C LYS A 41 12.80 5.05 9.16
N TRP A 42 12.98 5.39 7.89
CA TRP A 42 12.25 4.76 6.79
C TRP A 42 12.59 3.26 6.71
N GLU A 43 13.86 2.89 6.83
CA GLU A 43 14.28 1.49 6.81
C GLU A 43 13.66 0.68 7.96
N SER A 44 13.64 1.25 9.17
CA SER A 44 13.09 0.60 10.36
C SER A 44 11.58 0.36 10.24
N GLU A 45 10.83 1.36 9.77
CA GLU A 45 9.38 1.22 9.57
C GLU A 45 9.04 0.29 8.41
N LEU A 46 9.81 0.32 7.32
CA LEU A 46 9.64 -0.63 6.22
C LEU A 46 9.83 -2.06 6.72
N LYS A 47 10.92 -2.36 7.43
CA LYS A 47 11.17 -3.71 7.95
C LYS A 47 10.05 -4.28 8.80
N LYS A 48 9.41 -3.47 9.63
CA LYS A 48 8.26 -3.89 10.44
C LYS A 48 7.04 -4.23 9.58
N ARG A 49 6.81 -3.43 8.54
CA ARG A 49 5.61 -3.46 7.69
C ARG A 49 5.77 -4.26 6.39
N LEU A 50 6.91 -4.92 6.19
CA LEU A 50 7.15 -5.79 5.03
C LEU A 50 6.42 -7.13 5.21
N LEU A 51 5.64 -7.49 4.20
CA LEU A 51 4.95 -8.76 4.12
C LEU A 51 5.88 -9.82 3.52
N SER A 52 5.93 -11.00 4.15
CA SER A 52 6.63 -12.17 3.62
C SER A 52 5.67 -13.36 3.54
N PHE A 53 5.97 -14.29 2.64
CA PHE A 53 5.13 -15.49 2.48
C PHE A 53 5.07 -16.32 3.76
N GLU A 54 6.19 -16.44 4.48
CA GLU A 54 6.24 -17.12 5.77
C GLU A 54 5.40 -16.41 6.84
N ARG A 55 5.39 -15.07 6.85
CA ARG A 55 4.55 -14.29 7.77
C ARG A 55 3.07 -14.54 7.51
N VAL A 56 2.66 -14.60 6.25
CA VAL A 56 1.27 -14.95 5.86
C VAL A 56 0.88 -16.32 6.39
N LEU A 57 1.71 -17.35 6.21
CA LEU A 57 1.44 -18.71 6.70
C LEU A 57 1.36 -18.82 8.24
N ASN A 58 1.84 -17.81 8.98
CA ASN A 58 1.77 -17.75 10.43
C ASN A 58 0.51 -17.04 10.96
N TRP A 59 -0.33 -16.47 10.08
CA TRP A 59 -1.61 -15.90 10.50
C TRP A 59 -2.59 -16.97 10.98
N ASN A 60 -3.64 -16.54 11.67
CA ASN A 60 -4.70 -17.44 12.13
C ASN A 60 -5.31 -18.21 10.92
N PRO A 61 -5.34 -19.56 10.96
CA PRO A 61 -5.91 -20.39 9.90
C PRO A 61 -7.31 -19.97 9.45
N GLU A 62 -8.15 -19.47 10.36
CA GLU A 62 -9.51 -19.01 10.04
C GLU A 62 -9.51 -17.87 9.03
N HIS A 63 -8.59 -16.92 9.17
CA HIS A 63 -8.47 -15.79 8.26
C HIS A 63 -7.87 -16.20 6.91
N LEU A 64 -6.94 -17.14 6.93
CA LEU A 64 -6.33 -17.70 5.73
C LEU A 64 -7.35 -18.46 4.86
N GLY A 65 -8.35 -19.09 5.48
CA GLY A 65 -9.44 -19.78 4.80
C GLY A 65 -10.26 -18.89 3.83
N ASP A 66 -10.31 -17.58 4.07
CA ASP A 66 -10.97 -16.60 3.19
C ASP A 66 -10.07 -16.09 2.04
N ILE A 67 -8.75 -16.26 2.18
CA ILE A 67 -7.75 -15.77 1.23
C ILE A 67 -7.50 -16.80 0.14
N TRP A 68 -7.19 -18.04 0.52
CA TRP A 68 -6.77 -19.07 -0.42
C TRP A 68 -7.77 -19.33 -1.56
N PRO A 69 -9.09 -19.38 -1.32
CA PRO A 69 -10.05 -19.63 -2.39
C PRO A 69 -10.14 -18.52 -3.45
N ARG A 70 -9.62 -17.31 -3.16
CA ARG A 70 -9.61 -16.17 -4.10
C ARG A 70 -8.36 -16.17 -4.98
N LEU A 71 -7.34 -16.93 -4.60
CA LEU A 71 -6.11 -17.05 -5.36
C LEU A 71 -6.24 -18.14 -6.44
N PRO A 72 -5.54 -18.00 -7.59
CA PRO A 72 -5.55 -19.05 -8.60
C PRO A 72 -4.93 -20.35 -8.09
N ASP A 73 -5.63 -21.48 -8.26
CA ASP A 73 -5.23 -22.79 -7.73
C ASP A 73 -3.80 -23.18 -8.14
N LYS A 74 -3.43 -22.94 -9.41
CA LYS A 74 -2.07 -23.20 -9.92
C LYS A 74 -1.00 -22.36 -9.20
N VAL A 75 -1.29 -21.10 -8.89
CA VAL A 75 -0.35 -20.21 -8.19
C VAL A 75 -0.14 -20.70 -6.76
N VAL A 76 -1.22 -21.06 -6.07
CA VAL A 76 -1.14 -21.59 -4.71
C VAL A 76 -0.40 -22.93 -4.70
N ALA A 77 -0.76 -23.86 -5.58
CA ALA A 77 -0.14 -25.19 -5.68
C ALA A 77 1.37 -25.10 -5.95
N THR A 78 1.80 -24.23 -6.87
CA THR A 78 3.22 -23.99 -7.14
C THR A 78 3.93 -23.32 -5.96
N ALA A 79 3.32 -22.34 -5.29
CA ALA A 79 3.93 -21.63 -4.17
C ALA A 79 4.20 -22.52 -2.94
N VAL A 80 3.34 -23.53 -2.73
CA VAL A 80 3.44 -24.46 -1.59
C VAL A 80 4.24 -25.74 -1.87
N TRP A 81 4.71 -25.92 -3.11
CA TRP A 81 5.33 -27.16 -3.57
C TRP A 81 6.47 -27.66 -2.68
N ASN A 82 7.43 -26.80 -2.35
CA ASN A 82 8.61 -27.14 -1.54
C ASN A 82 8.58 -26.52 -0.13
N LEU A 83 7.40 -26.35 0.47
CA LEU A 83 7.32 -25.82 1.84
C LEU A 83 8.02 -26.74 2.85
N PRO A 84 8.77 -26.18 3.81
CA PRO A 84 9.34 -26.96 4.89
C PRO A 84 8.21 -27.57 5.75
N PRO A 85 8.43 -28.73 6.38
CA PRO A 85 7.40 -29.44 7.15
C PRO A 85 6.56 -28.58 8.11
N PRO A 86 7.14 -27.70 8.95
CA PRO A 86 6.34 -26.90 9.89
C PRO A 86 5.42 -25.90 9.20
N LEU A 87 5.84 -25.30 8.08
CA LEU A 87 5.00 -24.36 7.32
C LEU A 87 3.95 -25.09 6.50
N LYS A 88 4.27 -26.30 6.02
CA LYS A 88 3.32 -27.15 5.32
C LYS A 88 2.15 -27.53 6.24
N GLU A 89 2.41 -27.91 7.49
CA GLU A 89 1.33 -28.22 8.45
C GLU A 89 0.40 -27.03 8.70
N LYS A 90 0.96 -25.81 8.88
CA LYS A 90 0.17 -24.58 9.01
C LYS A 90 -0.68 -24.29 7.79
N PHE A 91 -0.11 -24.45 6.60
CA PHE A 91 -0.84 -24.32 5.36
C PHE A 91 -2.00 -25.33 5.27
N MET A 92 -1.73 -26.60 5.56
CA MET A 92 -2.75 -27.66 5.53
C MET A 92 -3.87 -27.43 6.55
N ALA A 93 -3.57 -26.86 7.72
CA ALA A 93 -4.57 -26.49 8.72
C ALA A 93 -5.45 -25.30 8.29
N SER A 94 -4.97 -24.47 7.36
CA SER A 94 -5.67 -23.27 6.89
C SER A 94 -6.56 -23.48 5.66
N ILE A 95 -6.48 -24.65 5.01
CA ILE A 95 -7.23 -24.94 3.79
C ILE A 95 -8.35 -25.95 4.04
N SER A 96 -9.44 -25.81 3.30
CA SER A 96 -10.50 -26.81 3.29
C SER A 96 -10.09 -28.06 2.50
N VAL A 97 -10.74 -29.19 2.78
CA VAL A 97 -10.56 -30.45 2.02
C VAL A 97 -10.85 -30.26 0.53
N ALA A 98 -11.85 -29.43 0.20
CA ALA A 98 -12.21 -29.12 -1.19
C ALA A 98 -11.10 -28.34 -1.90
N LEU A 99 -10.50 -27.34 -1.23
CA LEU A 99 -9.38 -26.60 -1.78
C LEU A 99 -8.16 -27.51 -1.95
N LYS A 100 -7.84 -28.34 -0.96
CA LYS A 100 -6.77 -29.33 -1.07
C LYS A 100 -6.89 -30.18 -2.33
N ARG A 101 -8.09 -30.71 -2.62
CA ARG A 101 -8.32 -31.51 -3.82
C ARG A 101 -8.05 -30.72 -5.12
N ARG A 102 -8.50 -29.47 -5.19
CA ARG A 102 -8.23 -28.59 -6.35
C ARG A 102 -6.74 -28.31 -6.53
N LEU A 103 -6.00 -28.12 -5.43
CA LEU A 103 -4.55 -27.91 -5.48
C LEU A 103 -3.82 -29.17 -5.93
N ASP A 104 -4.22 -30.35 -5.44
CA ASP A 104 -3.67 -31.64 -5.87
C ASP A 104 -3.94 -31.89 -7.37
N GLU A 105 -5.14 -31.56 -7.86
CA GLU A 105 -5.48 -31.60 -9.29
C GLU A 105 -4.61 -30.61 -10.09
N ALA A 106 -4.39 -29.39 -9.59
CA ALA A 106 -3.57 -28.37 -10.25
C ALA A 106 -2.06 -28.69 -10.22
N ALA A 107 -1.61 -29.55 -9.30
CA ALA A 107 -0.22 -29.95 -9.11
C ALA A 107 0.27 -31.03 -10.12
N THR A 108 -0.58 -31.49 -11.04
CA THR A 108 -0.31 -32.64 -11.93
C THR A 108 0.58 -32.35 -13.15
N MET A 109 1.30 -31.22 -13.21
CA MET A 109 2.19 -30.93 -14.33
C MET A 109 3.56 -30.41 -13.89
N ASN A 110 4.58 -31.26 -14.02
CA ASN A 110 6.02 -31.03 -13.82
C ASN A 110 6.40 -30.44 -12.45
N ALA A 111 7.56 -30.87 -11.92
CA ALA A 111 8.10 -30.24 -10.72
C ALA A 111 8.45 -28.77 -11.06
N PRO A 112 7.84 -27.77 -10.38
CA PRO A 112 8.14 -26.38 -10.63
C PRO A 112 9.59 -26.06 -10.24
N THR A 113 10.20 -25.18 -11.01
CA THR A 113 11.53 -24.65 -10.71
C THR A 113 11.48 -23.71 -9.51
N ASP A 114 12.60 -23.54 -8.81
CA ASP A 114 12.68 -22.61 -7.67
C ASP A 114 12.30 -21.17 -8.05
N GLY A 115 12.59 -20.76 -9.28
CA GLY A 115 12.18 -19.46 -9.83
C GLY A 115 10.66 -19.32 -9.98
N GLU A 116 9.96 -20.37 -10.41
CA GLU A 116 8.50 -20.38 -10.51
C GLU A 116 7.83 -20.39 -9.14
N ILE A 117 8.39 -21.15 -8.19
CA ILE A 117 7.94 -21.17 -6.79
C ILE A 117 8.04 -19.77 -6.20
N LEU A 118 9.20 -19.12 -6.34
CA LEU A 118 9.41 -17.76 -5.86
C LEU A 118 8.46 -16.78 -6.55
N GLY A 119 8.32 -16.85 -7.88
CA GLY A 119 7.39 -15.99 -8.64
C GLY A 119 5.94 -16.14 -8.18
N CYS A 120 5.49 -17.37 -7.88
CA CYS A 120 4.14 -17.62 -7.36
C CYS A 120 3.96 -17.08 -5.94
N ARG A 121 4.97 -17.22 -5.06
CA ARG A 121 4.95 -16.61 -3.72
C ARG A 121 4.83 -15.09 -3.81
N LEU A 122 5.61 -14.45 -4.68
CA LEU A 122 5.54 -13.00 -4.90
C LEU A 122 4.16 -12.57 -5.39
N LYS A 123 3.55 -13.34 -6.31
CA LYS A 123 2.21 -13.08 -6.82
C LYS A 123 1.14 -13.17 -5.73
N ILE A 124 1.27 -14.11 -4.79
CA ILE A 124 0.39 -14.20 -3.62
C ILE A 124 0.50 -12.93 -2.76
N LEU A 125 1.71 -12.43 -2.50
CA LEU A 125 1.91 -11.20 -1.73
C LEU A 125 1.27 -9.98 -2.42
N GLN A 126 1.41 -9.86 -3.73
CA GLN A 126 0.77 -8.81 -4.53
C GLN A 126 -0.75 -8.86 -4.44
N GLU A 127 -1.34 -10.05 -4.54
CA GLU A 127 -2.79 -10.22 -4.44
C GLU A 127 -3.29 -9.86 -3.04
N ILE A 128 -2.59 -10.28 -1.98
CA ILE A 128 -2.93 -9.91 -0.60
C ILE A 128 -2.92 -8.39 -0.42
N ARG A 129 -1.88 -7.70 -0.92
CA ARG A 129 -1.82 -6.22 -0.88
C ARG A 129 -2.94 -5.56 -1.68
N THR A 130 -3.34 -6.17 -2.80
CA THR A 130 -4.48 -5.72 -3.62
C THR A 130 -5.79 -5.88 -2.85
N MET A 131 -6.01 -7.02 -2.19
CA MET A 131 -7.18 -7.27 -1.35
C MET A 131 -7.28 -6.30 -0.17
N THR A 132 -6.15 -5.96 0.45
CA THR A 132 -6.10 -4.96 1.53
C THR A 132 -6.45 -3.56 1.02
N THR A 133 -5.86 -3.13 -0.09
CA THR A 133 -6.15 -1.82 -0.71
C THR A 133 -7.61 -1.70 -1.15
N ASN A 134 -8.20 -2.78 -1.65
CA ASN A 134 -9.60 -2.84 -2.07
C ASN A 134 -10.59 -2.96 -0.89
N GLY A 135 -10.10 -3.00 0.36
CA GLY A 135 -10.93 -3.13 1.56
C GLY A 135 -11.60 -4.51 1.72
N MET A 136 -11.17 -5.52 0.96
CA MET A 136 -11.67 -6.90 1.07
C MET A 136 -11.12 -7.61 2.32
N MET A 137 -10.03 -7.08 2.88
CA MET A 137 -9.33 -7.62 4.04
C MET A 137 -8.93 -6.48 4.97
N ARG A 138 -9.12 -6.66 6.28
CA ARG A 138 -8.63 -5.73 7.30
C ARG A 138 -7.31 -6.23 7.85
N MET A 139 -6.20 -5.64 7.41
CA MET A 139 -4.86 -6.03 7.86
C MET A 139 -4.70 -5.90 9.37
N ASP A 140 -5.41 -4.96 10.00
CA ASP A 140 -5.41 -4.73 11.46
C ASP A 140 -5.83 -5.96 12.27
N LYS A 141 -6.69 -6.81 11.70
CA LYS A 141 -7.15 -8.04 12.37
C LYS A 141 -6.20 -9.22 12.18
N LEU A 142 -5.35 -9.16 11.16
CA LEU A 142 -4.42 -10.23 10.80
C LEU A 142 -3.08 -10.04 11.47
N ASP A 143 -2.54 -8.83 11.32
CA ASP A 143 -1.26 -8.44 11.88
C ASP A 143 -1.22 -6.89 11.98
N PRO A 144 -1.42 -6.33 13.17
CA PRO A 144 -1.41 -4.89 13.39
C PRO A 144 -0.11 -4.20 12.95
N GLU A 145 1.02 -4.89 12.95
CA GLU A 145 2.30 -4.31 12.54
C GLU A 145 2.42 -4.15 11.02
N LEU A 146 1.59 -4.84 10.24
CA LEU A 146 1.58 -4.79 8.77
C LEU A 146 0.66 -3.70 8.20
N VAL A 147 -0.17 -3.10 9.05
CA VAL A 147 -1.00 -1.95 8.71
C VAL A 147 -0.09 -0.82 8.31
N ILE A 148 -0.39 -0.10 7.22
CA ILE A 148 0.35 1.10 6.84
C ILE A 148 -0.60 2.28 7.10
N PRO A 149 -0.32 3.14 8.10
CA PRO A 149 -1.14 4.30 8.39
C PRO A 149 -1.16 5.27 7.22
N ASP A 150 -2.31 5.91 7.00
CA ASP A 150 -2.45 6.96 6.00
C ASP A 150 -1.55 8.15 6.38
N GLY A 151 -0.63 8.51 5.48
CA GLY A 151 0.25 9.67 5.68
C GLY A 151 1.49 9.41 6.55
N ILE A 152 1.86 8.14 6.78
CA ILE A 152 3.12 7.77 7.45
C ILE A 152 4.35 8.47 6.81
N GLU A 153 4.28 8.77 5.51
CA GLU A 153 5.34 9.51 4.81
C GLU A 153 5.59 10.89 5.42
N GLY A 154 4.57 11.57 5.92
CA GLY A 154 4.69 12.87 6.59
C GLY A 154 5.49 12.74 7.89
N GLU A 155 5.10 11.80 8.75
CA GLU A 155 5.77 11.54 10.04
C GLU A 155 7.22 11.08 9.86
N LEU A 156 7.49 10.33 8.80
CA LEU A 156 8.84 9.85 8.47
C LEU A 156 9.72 10.92 7.81
N ASN A 157 9.11 11.91 7.15
CA ASN A 157 9.81 13.04 6.55
C ASN A 157 10.04 14.17 7.55
N ASP A 158 9.19 14.30 8.57
CA ASP A 158 9.38 15.25 9.65
C ASP A 158 10.60 14.86 10.48
N ASN A 159 11.67 15.60 10.24
CA ASN A 159 12.83 15.60 11.10
C ASN A 159 12.38 16.22 12.44
N PRO A 160 12.50 15.55 13.60
CA PRO A 160 12.10 16.10 14.90
C PRO A 160 12.94 17.32 15.33
N PHE A 161 13.86 17.77 14.47
CA PHE A 161 14.64 18.99 14.61
C PHE A 161 14.14 20.16 13.75
N SER A 162 12.97 20.04 13.11
CA SER A 162 12.32 21.14 12.40
C SER A 162 10.84 21.21 12.74
N ALA A 163 10.53 21.34 14.02
CA ALA A 163 9.29 21.97 14.43
C ALA A 163 9.59 23.45 14.71
N PRO A 164 9.10 24.42 13.92
CA PRO A 164 8.67 25.65 14.54
C PRO A 164 7.47 25.30 15.42
N SER A 165 7.63 25.62 16.69
CA SER A 165 6.65 25.41 17.76
C SER A 165 5.25 25.81 17.30
N ALA A 166 4.28 24.92 17.54
CA ALA A 166 2.87 25.12 17.30
C ALA A 166 2.27 26.16 18.27
N LEU A 167 2.62 27.45 18.10
CA LEU A 167 2.00 28.53 18.88
C LEU A 167 1.54 29.76 18.07
N GLU A 168 1.84 29.92 16.79
CA GLU A 168 1.35 31.10 16.04
C GLU A 168 0.11 30.79 15.19
N LYS A 169 -1.02 30.61 15.88
CA LYS A 169 -2.37 30.82 15.32
C LYS A 169 -2.94 32.15 15.85
N GLN A 170 -2.39 33.25 15.36
CA GLN A 170 -2.95 34.62 15.37
C GLN A 170 -1.86 35.46 14.70
N VAL A 171 -1.98 35.95 13.47
CA VAL A 171 -2.89 37.02 13.04
C VAL A 171 -2.99 36.94 11.51
N LEU A 172 -4.21 36.77 11.00
CA LEU A 172 -4.52 36.99 9.59
C LEU A 172 -4.93 38.46 9.42
N ALA A 173 -4.04 39.29 8.90
CA ALA A 173 -4.37 40.57 8.30
C ALA A 173 -3.38 40.85 7.16
N THR A 174 -3.84 40.72 5.92
CA THR A 174 -3.24 41.27 4.70
C THR A 174 -3.19 42.81 4.79
N PRO A 175 -2.32 43.55 4.05
CA PRO A 175 -2.20 43.49 2.58
C PRO A 175 -0.75 43.58 1.99
N GLU A 176 -0.64 43.23 0.69
CA GLU A 176 0.42 43.52 -0.29
C GLU A 176 0.75 45.05 -0.44
N PRO A 177 1.69 45.53 -1.31
CA PRO A 177 2.75 44.89 -2.12
C PRO A 177 4.13 45.62 -2.08
N SER A 178 5.22 45.03 -2.61
CA SER A 178 6.31 45.80 -3.28
C SER A 178 7.28 44.89 -4.04
N ALA A 179 7.81 45.46 -5.14
CA ALA A 179 8.57 44.85 -6.22
C ALA A 179 10.05 44.55 -5.88
N ALA A 180 10.65 43.57 -6.58
CA ALA A 180 11.57 43.83 -7.72
C ALA A 180 12.49 42.64 -8.06
N ALA A 181 12.55 42.38 -9.37
CA ALA A 181 13.72 41.99 -10.17
C ALA A 181 14.42 40.63 -10.00
N GLY A 182 14.52 39.89 -11.12
CA GLY A 182 15.71 39.06 -11.38
C GLY A 182 15.51 37.84 -12.28
N ALA A 183 15.80 38.01 -13.58
CA ALA A 183 16.39 37.03 -14.50
C ALA A 183 15.58 35.78 -14.96
N SER A 184 15.27 35.77 -16.26
CA SER A 184 15.05 34.56 -17.08
C SER A 184 16.34 33.72 -17.15
N PRO A 185 16.29 32.39 -17.39
CA PRO A 185 16.28 31.94 -18.78
C PRO A 185 15.59 30.58 -19.07
N GLY A 186 15.10 30.42 -20.31
CA GLY A 186 15.04 29.13 -21.01
C GLY A 186 13.90 28.17 -20.65
N THR A 187 12.70 28.42 -21.16
CA THR A 187 11.59 27.45 -21.08
C THR A 187 11.77 26.34 -22.13
N SER A 188 12.32 25.21 -21.72
CA SER A 188 12.26 23.97 -22.52
C SER A 188 10.80 23.52 -22.70
N PRO A 189 10.40 22.96 -23.86
CA PRO A 189 9.02 22.54 -24.12
C PRO A 189 8.48 21.52 -23.10
N ALA A 190 9.35 20.76 -22.45
CA ALA A 190 9.00 19.85 -21.36
C ALA A 190 8.52 20.57 -20.08
N ALA A 191 9.04 21.76 -19.78
CA ALA A 191 8.62 22.55 -18.61
C ALA A 191 7.22 23.13 -18.79
N ILE A 192 6.83 23.45 -20.04
CA ILE A 192 5.49 23.92 -20.38
C ILE A 192 4.48 22.77 -20.23
N GLN A 193 4.80 21.56 -20.72
CA GLN A 193 3.96 20.38 -20.54
C GLN A 193 3.72 20.03 -19.06
N LEU A 194 4.75 20.12 -18.22
CA LEU A 194 4.64 19.80 -16.80
C LEU A 194 3.79 20.82 -16.04
N VAL A 195 3.80 22.10 -16.46
CA VAL A 195 2.92 23.15 -15.93
C VAL A 195 1.47 22.95 -16.39
N GLU A 196 1.26 22.52 -17.63
CA GLU A 196 -0.07 22.18 -18.18
C GLU A 196 -0.68 20.97 -17.44
N GLU A 197 0.11 19.90 -17.23
CA GLU A 197 -0.29 18.72 -16.46
C GLU A 197 -0.60 19.07 -15.00
N MET A 198 0.19 19.95 -14.37
CA MET A 198 -0.08 20.44 -13.01
C MET A 198 -1.40 21.23 -12.94
N LYS A 199 -1.74 22.02 -13.96
CA LYS A 199 -3.04 22.71 -14.03
C LYS A 199 -4.18 21.72 -14.20
N GLU A 200 -4.02 20.72 -15.06
CA GLU A 200 -5.06 19.70 -15.29
C GLU A 200 -5.28 18.83 -14.04
N LEU A 201 -4.21 18.46 -13.34
CA LEU A 201 -4.28 17.74 -12.06
C LEU A 201 -4.97 18.57 -10.97
N ARG A 202 -4.67 19.88 -10.88
CA ARG A 202 -5.40 20.78 -9.96
C ARG A 202 -6.88 20.86 -10.29
N ARG A 203 -7.24 20.90 -11.58
CA ARG A 203 -8.65 20.89 -12.01
C ARG A 203 -9.34 19.58 -11.65
N LYS A 204 -8.68 18.44 -11.85
CA LYS A 204 -9.20 17.12 -11.47
C LYS A 204 -9.37 16.99 -9.95
N LEU A 205 -8.43 17.52 -9.17
CA LEU A 205 -8.51 17.54 -7.71
C LEU A 205 -9.72 18.35 -7.21
N LEU A 206 -9.95 19.54 -7.78
CA LEU A 206 -11.12 20.37 -7.45
C LEU A 206 -12.44 19.68 -7.83
N SER A 207 -12.49 19.02 -9.00
CA SER A 207 -13.66 18.24 -9.43
C SER A 207 -13.95 17.07 -8.49
N ALA A 208 -12.92 16.30 -8.11
CA ALA A 208 -13.06 15.18 -7.19
C ALA A 208 -13.48 15.64 -5.78
N ALA A 209 -12.97 16.78 -5.32
CA ALA A 209 -13.39 17.37 -4.04
C ALA A 209 -14.87 17.77 -4.04
N ALA A 210 -15.37 18.36 -5.14
CA ALA A 210 -16.78 18.69 -5.31
C ALA A 210 -17.68 17.43 -5.36
N GLU A 211 -17.22 16.36 -6.01
CA GLU A 211 -17.92 15.08 -6.06
C GLU A 211 -17.99 14.41 -4.68
N ILE A 212 -16.90 14.42 -3.91
CA ILE A 212 -16.90 13.94 -2.51
C ILE A 212 -17.90 14.72 -1.66
N GLN A 213 -17.98 16.04 -1.82
CA GLN A 213 -18.94 16.86 -1.08
C GLN A 213 -20.39 16.51 -1.46
N THR A 214 -20.64 16.27 -2.75
CA THR A 214 -21.95 15.85 -3.27
C THR A 214 -22.33 14.48 -2.70
N LEU A 215 -21.45 13.48 -2.78
CA LEU A 215 -21.68 12.13 -2.23
C LEU A 215 -21.87 12.13 -0.71
N LYS A 216 -21.21 13.03 0.03
CA LYS A 216 -21.46 13.21 1.46
C LYS A 216 -22.86 13.73 1.73
N SER A 217 -23.33 14.71 0.96
CA SER A 217 -24.69 15.25 1.08
C SER A 217 -25.76 14.20 0.73
N GLU A 218 -25.52 13.41 -0.32
CA GLU A 218 -26.43 12.32 -0.70
C GLU A 218 -26.45 11.20 0.35
N ASN A 219 -25.30 10.82 0.90
CA ASN A 219 -25.23 9.86 2.00
C ASN A 219 -25.97 10.35 3.25
N GLN A 220 -25.89 11.65 3.55
CA GLN A 220 -26.63 12.23 4.67
C GLN A 220 -28.14 12.19 4.41
N SER A 221 -28.60 12.59 3.22
CA SER A 221 -30.00 12.52 2.81
C SER A 221 -30.54 11.08 2.84
N MET A 222 -29.75 10.11 2.38
CA MET A 222 -30.11 8.69 2.44
C MET A 222 -30.22 8.18 3.89
N LYS A 223 -29.32 8.60 4.78
CA LYS A 223 -29.40 8.25 6.21
C LYS A 223 -30.66 8.84 6.86
N GLU A 224 -30.99 10.09 6.57
CA GLU A 224 -32.21 10.75 7.08
C GLU A 224 -33.48 10.04 6.58
N ARG A 225 -33.51 9.64 5.30
CA ARG A 225 -34.62 8.85 4.72
C ARG A 225 -34.73 7.46 5.36
N LEU A 226 -33.61 6.76 5.58
CA LEU A 226 -33.61 5.48 6.29
C LEU A 226 -34.09 5.63 7.73
N GLU A 227 -33.75 6.74 8.40
CA GLU A 227 -34.22 7.02 9.76
C GLU A 227 -35.72 7.34 9.79
N GLN A 228 -36.24 8.06 8.79
CA GLN A 228 -37.69 8.28 8.64
C GLN A 228 -38.44 6.96 8.39
N ILE A 229 -37.92 6.09 7.52
CA ILE A 229 -38.53 4.76 7.29
C ILE A 229 -38.56 3.95 8.58
N LYS A 230 -37.47 3.97 9.37
CA LYS A 230 -37.41 3.30 10.68
C LYS A 230 -38.32 3.88 11.75
N LYS A 231 -38.80 5.13 11.60
CA LYS A 231 -39.76 5.75 12.53
C LYS A 231 -41.22 5.45 12.16
N ILE A 232 -41.46 4.99 10.93
CA ILE A 232 -42.81 4.69 10.41
C ILE A 232 -43.10 3.17 10.47
N ALA A 233 -42.08 2.32 10.45
CA ALA A 233 -42.16 0.88 10.69
C ALA A 233 -42.06 0.53 12.18
#